data_AF-A0A3B8QBH4-F1
#
_entry.id   AF-A0A3B8QBH4-F1
#
_cell.length_a   1.000
_cell.length_b   1.000
_cell.length_c   1.000
_cell.angle_alpha   90.00
_cell.angle_beta   90.00
_cell.angle_gamma   90.00
#
_symmetry.space_group_name_H-M   'P 1'
#
loop_
_entity.id
_entity.type
_entity.pdbx_description
1 polymer ?
#
loop_
_entity_poly.entity_id
_entity_poly.type
_entity_poly.pdbx_seq_one_letter_code
_entity_poly.pdbx_strand_id
1 'polypeptide(L)'
;GDEHYDLILLDIMMPGATGLEVLGKIRALDERRSTPVVILTAKGQDADRQEAFSLGADDFLTKPFSPKKLLARIHEIIDGD
;
A
#
# COMPACT_ATOMS: atom_id res chain seq x y z
N GLY A 1 14.73 -13.92 5.23
CA GLY A 1 15.20 -14.27 3.88
C GLY A 1 15.58 -12.96 3.24
N ASP A 2 16.73 -12.91 2.57
CA ASP A 2 17.34 -11.67 2.07
C ASP A 2 16.63 -11.13 0.81
N GLU A 3 15.32 -11.32 0.71
CA GLU A 3 14.52 -10.85 -0.41
C GLU A 3 14.11 -9.40 -0.15
N HIS A 4 14.64 -8.50 -0.98
CA HIS A 4 14.21 -7.11 -1.06
C HIS A 4 12.96 -7.04 -1.96
N TYR A 5 11.91 -6.38 -1.48
CA TYR A 5 10.73 -6.06 -2.29
C TYR A 5 10.75 -4.57 -2.60
N ASP A 6 10.61 -4.23 -3.88
CA ASP A 6 10.64 -2.83 -4.34
C ASP A 6 9.32 -2.09 -4.08
N LEU A 7 8.20 -2.82 -3.96
CA LEU A 7 6.88 -2.26 -3.67
C LEU A 7 5.89 -3.34 -3.21
N ILE A 8 4.93 -2.95 -2.36
CA ILE A 8 3.81 -3.79 -1.92
C ILE A 8 2.49 -3.19 -2.39
N LEU A 9 1.68 -3.98 -3.10
CA LEU A 9 0.27 -3.67 -3.37
C LEU A 9 -0.60 -4.38 -2.34
N LEU A 10 -1.43 -3.64 -1.60
CA LEU A 10 -2.18 -4.18 -0.47
C LEU A 10 -3.67 -3.85 -0.57
N ASP A 11 -4.54 -4.87 -0.52
CA ASP A 11 -5.99 -4.65 -0.40
C ASP A 11 -6.37 -4.48 1.07
N ILE A 12 -7.35 -3.61 1.37
CA ILE A 12 -7.96 -3.49 2.70
C ILE A 12 -8.86 -4.70 2.99
N MET A 13 -9.62 -5.14 1.98
CA MET A 13 -10.64 -6.17 2.15
C MET A 13 -10.01 -7.55 1.91
N MET A 14 -9.52 -8.18 2.97
CA MET A 14 -8.95 -9.53 2.93
C MET A 14 -9.54 -10.41 4.04
N PRO A 15 -9.64 -11.73 3.85
CA PRO A 15 -10.06 -12.64 4.90
C PRO A 15 -9.00 -12.71 6.01
N GLY A 16 -9.46 -12.76 7.28
CA GLY A 16 -8.60 -12.98 8.45
C GLY A 16 -8.00 -11.70 9.04
N ALA A 17 -7.39 -10.84 8.23
CA ALA A 17 -6.86 -9.54 8.65
C ALA A 17 -7.13 -8.48 7.58
N THR A 18 -7.38 -7.26 8.00
CA THR A 18 -7.52 -6.12 7.09
C THR A 18 -6.17 -5.67 6.56
N GLY A 19 -6.16 -5.05 5.38
CA GLY A 19 -4.94 -4.43 4.84
C GLY A 19 -4.36 -3.35 5.75
N LEU A 20 -5.19 -2.63 6.53
CA LEU A 20 -4.70 -1.62 7.47
C LEU A 20 -3.94 -2.25 8.66
N GLU A 21 -4.45 -3.37 9.20
CA GLU A 21 -3.73 -4.13 10.23
C GLU A 21 -2.42 -4.72 9.69
N VAL A 22 -2.43 -5.19 8.44
CA VAL A 22 -1.23 -5.70 7.77
C VAL A 22 -0.21 -4.59 7.55
N LEU A 23 -0.64 -3.41 7.09
CA LEU A 23 0.21 -2.23 6.93
C LEU A 23 0.88 -1.83 8.26
N GLY A 24 0.09 -1.77 9.35
CA GLY A 24 0.64 -1.48 10.68
C GLY A 24 1.71 -2.49 11.11
N LYS A 25 1.50 -3.78 10.83
CA LYS A 25 2.50 -4.83 11.09
C LYS A 25 3.75 -4.67 10.22
N ILE A 26 3.60 -4.37 8.93
CA ILE A 26 4.74 -4.13 8.02
C ILE A 26 5.60 -2.98 8.54
N ARG A 27 4.98 -1.86 8.96
CA ARG A 27 5.71 -0.68 9.46
C ARG A 27 6.37 -0.89 10.83
N ALA A 28 5.94 -1.91 11.58
CA ALA A 28 6.58 -2.32 12.82
C ALA A 28 7.80 -3.25 12.60
N LEU A 29 8.04 -3.73 11.37
CA LEU A 29 9.21 -4.55 11.04
C LEU A 29 10.35 -3.65 10.56
N ASP A 30 11.47 -3.63 11.29
CA ASP A 30 12.64 -2.79 10.95
C ASP A 30 13.17 -3.06 9.54
N GLU A 31 13.20 -4.32 9.11
CA GLU A 31 13.72 -4.75 7.80
C GLU A 31 12.86 -4.34 6.59
N ARG A 32 11.57 -4.01 6.80
CA ARG A 32 10.60 -3.73 5.72
C ARG A 32 9.94 -2.37 5.86
N ARG A 33 10.39 -1.58 6.84
CA ARG A 33 9.82 -0.27 7.14
C ARG A 33 9.90 0.68 5.94
N SER A 34 10.95 0.55 5.12
CA SER A 34 11.19 1.39 3.95
C SER A 34 10.55 0.91 2.66
N THR A 35 10.06 -0.34 2.56
CA THR A 35 9.41 -0.80 1.34
C THR A 35 8.13 0.01 1.08
N PRO A 36 7.97 0.64 -0.09
CA PRO A 36 6.76 1.39 -0.40
C PRO A 36 5.51 0.50 -0.39
N VAL A 37 4.41 0.99 0.17
CA VAL A 37 3.11 0.30 0.23
C VAL A 37 2.04 1.17 -0.43
N VAL A 38 1.41 0.63 -1.47
CA VAL A 38 0.25 1.24 -2.12
C VAL A 38 -0.99 0.46 -1.74
N ILE A 39 -1.97 1.15 -1.15
CA ILE A 39 -3.29 0.57 -0.89
C ILE A 39 -4.07 0.52 -2.20
N LEU A 40 -4.58 -0.67 -2.55
CA LEU A 40 -5.31 -0.94 -3.78
C LEU A 40 -6.60 -1.70 -3.48
N THR A 41 -7.69 -0.97 -3.25
CA THR A 41 -8.90 -1.54 -2.63
C THR A 41 -10.20 -1.08 -3.27
N ALA A 42 -11.28 -1.85 -3.10
CA ALA A 42 -12.64 -1.41 -3.42
C ALA A 42 -13.24 -0.50 -2.32
N LYS A 43 -12.66 -0.49 -1.11
CA LYS A 43 -13.12 0.30 0.04
C LYS A 43 -12.39 1.64 0.06
N GLY A 44 -13.03 2.71 -0.44
CA GLY A 44 -12.37 3.99 -0.70
C GLY A 44 -12.96 5.20 0.01
N GLN A 45 -13.52 5.03 1.21
CA GLN A 45 -14.04 6.17 1.96
C GLN A 45 -12.90 7.06 2.45
N ASP A 46 -13.16 8.34 2.66
CA ASP A 46 -12.14 9.30 3.11
C ASP A 46 -11.48 8.90 4.43
N ALA A 47 -12.25 8.24 5.31
CA ALA A 47 -11.73 7.72 6.58
C ALA A 47 -10.67 6.60 6.37
N ASP A 48 -10.96 5.63 5.49
CA ASP A 48 -10.01 4.55 5.18
C ASP A 48 -8.72 5.09 4.56
N ARG A 49 -8.86 6.11 3.70
CA ARG A 49 -7.72 6.78 3.07
C ARG A 49 -6.87 7.52 4.10
N GLN A 50 -7.49 8.28 4.99
CA GLN A 50 -6.79 9.00 6.06
C GLN A 50 -6.06 8.03 6.99
N GLU A 51 -6.71 6.92 7.35
CA GLU A 51 -6.12 5.89 8.20
C GLU A 51 -4.93 5.18 7.50
N ALA A 52 -5.06 4.84 6.22
CA ALA A 52 -3.96 4.25 5.47
C ALA A 52 -2.71 5.16 5.45
N PHE A 53 -2.89 6.45 5.18
CA PHE A 53 -1.77 7.40 5.18
C PHE A 53 -1.19 7.63 6.58
N SER A 54 -2.02 7.69 7.63
CA SER A 54 -1.51 7.84 9.00
C SER A 54 -0.72 6.62 9.48
N LEU A 55 -1.04 5.43 8.96
CA LEU A 55 -0.28 4.20 9.15
C LEU A 55 0.97 4.10 8.26
N GLY A 56 1.21 5.06 7.36
CA GLY A 56 2.40 5.14 6.53
C GLY A 56 2.29 4.44 5.18
N ALA A 57 1.11 4.38 4.58
CA ALA A 57 0.97 4.07 3.15
C ALA A 57 1.55 5.20 2.28
N ASP A 58 2.09 4.85 1.12
CA ASP A 58 2.75 5.79 0.19
C ASP A 58 1.77 6.29 -0.88
N ASP A 59 0.83 5.46 -1.31
CA ASP A 59 -0.30 5.87 -2.15
C ASP A 59 -1.56 5.06 -1.84
N PHE A 60 -2.70 5.55 -2.32
CA PHE A 60 -4.02 4.96 -2.16
C PHE A 60 -4.83 5.06 -3.46
N LEU A 61 -5.13 3.91 -4.04
CA LEU A 61 -5.87 3.77 -5.28
C LEU A 61 -7.12 2.90 -5.10
N THR A 62 -8.27 3.41 -5.55
CA THR A 62 -9.54 2.68 -5.52
C THR A 62 -9.76 1.83 -6.77
N LYS A 63 -10.42 0.69 -6.59
CA LYS A 63 -10.99 -0.13 -7.68
C LYS A 63 -12.33 0.47 -8.14
N PRO A 64 -12.66 0.41 -9.44
CA PRO A 64 -11.82 -0.08 -10.54
C PRO A 64 -10.74 0.93 -10.93
N PHE A 65 -9.60 0.42 -11.41
CA PHE A 65 -8.50 1.23 -11.95
C PHE A 65 -8.09 0.67 -13.32
N SER A 66 -7.45 1.51 -14.14
CA SER A 66 -6.83 1.03 -15.37
C SER A 66 -5.39 0.56 -15.09
N PRO A 67 -4.87 -0.46 -15.80
CA PRO A 67 -3.48 -0.88 -15.68
C PRO A 67 -2.50 0.29 -15.91
N LYS A 68 -2.79 1.16 -16.87
CA LYS A 68 -1.98 2.36 -17.15
C LYS A 68 -1.92 3.31 -15.94
N LYS A 69 -3.04 3.51 -15.23
CA LYS A 69 -3.07 4.35 -14.04
C LYS A 69 -2.24 3.74 -12.90
N LEU A 70 -2.37 2.43 -12.67
CA LEU A 70 -1.59 1.74 -11.64
C LEU A 70 -0.08 1.81 -11.94
N LEU A 71 0.32 1.54 -13.19
CA LEU A 71 1.73 1.60 -13.60
C LEU A 71 2.32 3.00 -13.43
N ALA A 72 1.55 4.05 -13.77
CA ALA A 72 2.01 5.43 -13.57
C ALA A 72 2.30 5.73 -12.08
N ARG A 73 1.43 5.28 -11.17
CA ARG A 73 1.65 5.43 -9.72
C ARG A 73 2.87 4.66 -9.23
N ILE A 74 3.06 3.44 -9.70
CA ILE A 74 4.21 2.61 -9.32
C ILE A 74 5.51 3.28 -9.75
N HIS A 75 5.61 3.78 -10.99
CA HIS A 75 6.79 4.51 -11.44
C HIS A 75 7.02 5.81 -10.64
N GLU A 76 5.96 6.57 -10.35
CA GLU A 76 6.07 7.79 -9.51
C GLU A 76 6.69 7.50 -8.13
N ILE A 77 6.46 6.30 -7.58
CA ILE A 77 6.96 5.90 -6.25
C ILE A 77 8.37 5.31 -6.33
N ILE A 78 8.62 4.38 -7.27
CA ILE A 78 9.90 3.66 -7.34
C ILE A 78 11.01 4.52 -7.96
N ASP A 79 10.68 5.37 -8.94
CA ASP A 79 11.67 6.20 -9.64
C ASP A 79 11.93 7.54 -8.91
N GLY A 80 11.17 7.81 -7.84
CA GLY A 80 11.22 9.06 -7.07
C GLY A 80 12.27 9.10 -5.96
N ASP A 81 12.96 7.98 -5.70
CA ASP A 81 14.02 7.80 -4.69
C ASP A 81 15.44 7.83 -5.29
#